data_AF-A0A5J4ISR7-F1
#
_entry.id   AF-A0A5J4ISR7-F1
#
_cell.length_a   1.000
_cell.length_b   1.000
_cell.length_c   1.000
_cell.angle_alpha   90.00
_cell.angle_beta   90.00
_cell.angle_gamma   90.00
#
_symmetry.space_group_name_H-M   'P 1'
#
loop_
_entity.id
_entity.type
_entity.pdbx_description
1 polymer ?
#
loop_
_entity_poly.entity_id
_entity_poly.type
_entity_poly.pdbx_seq_one_letter_code
_entity_poly.pdbx_strand_id
1 'polypeptide(L)'
;MPIEKDGKIMFTLNDLKPIAEGNGIVDGTFGGLILGNPHSDGGIKVIRQYKNEELYEVIAEFEGWEYILNPLATTKEKEYLTKLNSEYAKPSELFTEFEIPNGIEIIDTRPIFENIKETNKLILLSEWSQFIINKHSTKKYLTELDNLNKKYSK
;
A
#
# COMPACT_ATOMS: atom_id res chain seq x y z
N MET A 1 17.92 2.97 -16.82
CA MET A 1 18.20 4.23 -16.09
C MET A 1 16.88 4.98 -16.01
N PRO A 2 16.49 5.49 -14.83
CA PRO A 2 15.23 6.21 -14.68
C PRO A 2 15.16 7.40 -15.64
N ILE A 3 13.97 7.69 -16.15
CA ILE A 3 13.70 8.74 -17.12
C ILE A 3 12.96 9.87 -16.42
N GLU A 4 13.30 11.12 -16.68
CA GLU A 4 12.50 12.25 -16.20
C GLU A 4 11.38 12.55 -17.20
N LYS A 5 10.13 12.57 -16.72
CA LYS A 5 8.95 12.93 -17.51
C LYS A 5 7.94 13.68 -16.65
N ASP A 6 7.45 14.81 -17.15
CA ASP A 6 6.50 15.69 -16.43
C ASP A 6 6.95 16.05 -15.00
N GLY A 7 8.26 16.24 -14.80
CA GLY A 7 8.88 16.56 -13.51
C GLY A 7 8.92 15.39 -12.51
N LYS A 8 8.72 14.16 -12.98
CA LYS A 8 8.75 12.94 -12.18
C LYS A 8 9.80 11.96 -12.70
N ILE A 9 10.37 11.20 -11.77
CA ILE A 9 11.25 10.08 -12.08
C ILE A 9 10.39 8.88 -12.45
N MET A 10 10.58 8.39 -13.66
CA MET A 10 9.91 7.23 -14.22
C MET A 10 10.86 6.05 -14.33
N PHE A 11 10.34 4.86 -14.07
CA PHE A 11 11.04 3.58 -14.21
C PHE A 11 10.46 2.83 -15.40
N THR A 12 11.33 2.26 -16.23
CA THR A 12 10.90 1.36 -17.30
C THR A 12 10.69 -0.06 -16.76
N LEU A 13 10.06 -0.92 -17.54
CA LEU A 13 10.00 -2.35 -17.25
C LEU A 13 11.39 -2.97 -17.06
N ASN A 14 12.40 -2.53 -17.82
CA ASN A 14 13.77 -3.02 -17.68
C ASN A 14 14.41 -2.62 -16.33
N ASP A 15 14.01 -1.48 -15.76
CA ASP A 15 14.49 -1.05 -14.44
C ASP A 15 13.83 -1.87 -13.32
N LEU A 16 12.54 -2.20 -13.45
CA LEU A 16 11.77 -2.92 -12.42
C LEU A 16 11.90 -4.44 -12.51
N LYS A 17 12.18 -5.00 -13.69
CA LYS A 17 12.21 -6.45 -13.93
C LYS A 17 13.16 -7.20 -12.98
N PRO A 18 14.42 -6.78 -12.75
CA PRO A 18 15.30 -7.45 -11.80
C PRO A 18 14.76 -7.42 -10.36
N ILE A 19 14.08 -6.34 -9.98
CA ILE A 19 13.46 -6.19 -8.65
C ILE A 19 12.29 -7.16 -8.52
N ALA A 20 11.42 -7.23 -9.54
CA ALA A 20 10.29 -8.14 -9.58
C ALA A 20 10.73 -9.62 -9.57
N GLU A 21 11.74 -9.98 -10.37
CA GLU A 21 12.33 -11.32 -10.40
C GLU A 21 12.98 -11.71 -9.06
N GLY A 22 13.49 -10.72 -8.33
CA GLY A 22 13.98 -10.86 -6.96
C GLY A 22 12.91 -10.85 -5.87
N ASN A 23 11.61 -10.90 -6.22
CA ASN A 23 10.48 -10.81 -5.30
C ASN A 23 10.47 -9.51 -4.45
N GLY A 24 10.99 -8.43 -5.03
CA GLY A 24 11.05 -7.10 -4.45
C GLY A 24 9.83 -6.22 -4.76
N ILE A 25 8.80 -6.75 -5.42
CA ILE A 25 7.55 -6.04 -5.73
C ILE A 25 6.37 -6.95 -5.34
N VAL A 26 5.40 -6.40 -4.62
CA VAL A 26 4.15 -7.07 -4.24
C VAL A 26 2.98 -6.38 -4.92
N ASP A 27 2.02 -7.17 -5.38
CA ASP A 27 0.78 -6.65 -5.96
C ASP A 27 -0.17 -6.17 -4.84
N GLY A 28 -0.50 -4.88 -4.85
CA GLY A 28 -1.49 -4.25 -3.96
C GLY A 28 -2.75 -3.78 -4.68
N THR A 29 -2.95 -4.16 -5.95
CA THR A 29 -4.07 -3.70 -6.79
C THR A 29 -5.44 -4.09 -6.23
N PHE A 30 -5.52 -5.21 -5.50
CA PHE A 30 -6.74 -5.69 -4.84
C PHE A 30 -6.90 -5.22 -3.40
N GLY A 31 -5.95 -4.45 -2.87
CA GLY A 31 -5.95 -4.00 -1.49
C GLY A 31 -5.66 -5.09 -0.46
N GLY A 32 -5.51 -4.69 0.79
CA GLY A 32 -5.09 -5.55 1.90
C GLY A 32 -4.38 -4.77 3.00
N LEU A 33 -4.10 -5.46 4.11
CA LEU A 33 -3.31 -4.94 5.22
C LEU A 33 -1.82 -4.99 4.87
N ILE A 34 -1.13 -3.86 4.99
CA ILE A 34 0.31 -3.78 4.74
C ILE A 34 1.09 -4.25 5.98
N LEU A 35 2.02 -5.19 5.79
CA LEU A 35 3.04 -5.51 6.78
C LEU A 35 4.40 -5.08 6.25
N GLY A 36 5.04 -4.14 6.94
CA GLY A 36 6.31 -3.54 6.53
C GLY A 36 6.78 -2.51 7.54
N ASN A 37 7.82 -1.74 7.20
CA ASN A 37 8.38 -0.76 8.13
C ASN A 37 7.44 0.44 8.36
N PRO A 38 7.54 1.09 9.53
CA PRO A 38 6.98 2.44 9.71
C PRO A 38 7.74 3.47 8.85
N HIS A 39 7.16 4.67 8.68
CA HIS A 39 7.86 5.79 8.02
C HIS A 39 9.18 6.18 8.71
N SER A 40 9.28 6.03 10.04
CA SER A 40 10.54 6.29 10.77
C SER A 40 11.70 5.41 10.33
N ASP A 41 11.38 4.27 9.70
CA ASP A 41 12.32 3.23 9.30
C ASP A 41 12.29 3.06 7.76
N GLY A 42 12.05 4.16 7.05
CA GLY A 42 12.15 4.28 5.58
C GLY A 42 10.87 4.01 4.79
N GLY A 43 9.78 3.62 5.45
CA GLY A 43 8.47 3.42 4.81
C GLY A 43 8.46 2.42 3.64
N ILE A 44 7.33 2.35 2.93
CA ILE A 44 7.12 1.47 1.79
C ILE A 44 6.83 2.32 0.55
N LYS A 45 7.72 2.26 -0.43
CA LYS A 45 7.53 2.98 -1.70
C LYS A 45 6.45 2.30 -2.54
N VAL A 46 5.59 3.14 -3.11
CA VAL A 46 4.43 2.70 -3.88
C VAL A 46 4.60 3.13 -5.32
N ILE A 47 4.49 2.18 -6.24
CA ILE A 47 4.60 2.40 -7.67
C ILE A 47 3.27 2.20 -8.39
N ARG A 48 3.11 2.88 -9.53
CA ARG A 48 1.95 2.73 -10.40
C ARG A 48 2.34 2.94 -11.85
N GLN A 49 1.66 2.27 -12.76
CA GLN A 49 1.82 2.50 -14.20
C GLN A 49 1.38 3.92 -14.58
N TYR A 50 2.19 4.58 -15.40
CA TYR A 50 1.96 5.96 -15.84
C TYR A 50 1.12 5.97 -17.12
N LYS A 51 -0.14 6.43 -17.02
CA LYS A 51 -1.03 6.74 -18.16
C LYS A 51 -1.09 5.65 -19.26
N ASN A 52 -1.11 4.37 -18.88
CA ASN A 52 -1.10 3.22 -19.81
C ASN A 52 0.16 3.11 -20.71
N GLU A 53 1.24 3.76 -20.33
CA GLU A 53 2.56 3.58 -20.95
C GLU A 53 3.36 2.49 -20.23
N GLU A 54 4.44 1.98 -20.84
CA GLU A 54 5.38 1.05 -20.20
C GLU A 54 6.35 1.76 -19.23
N LEU A 55 5.82 2.72 -18.47
CA LEU A 55 6.53 3.54 -17.49
C LEU A 55 5.82 3.46 -16.14
N TYR A 56 6.59 3.54 -15.07
CA TYR A 56 6.10 3.47 -13.69
C TYR A 56 6.63 4.64 -12.88
N GLU A 57 5.77 5.25 -12.08
CA GLU A 57 6.14 6.33 -11.15
C GLU A 57 6.05 5.84 -9.71
N VAL A 58 6.94 6.35 -8.85
CA VAL A 58 6.73 6.31 -7.39
C VAL A 58 5.74 7.42 -7.06
N ILE A 59 4.58 7.06 -6.50
CA ILE A 59 3.46 7.99 -6.28
C ILE A 59 3.25 8.36 -4.82
N ALA A 60 3.74 7.53 -3.90
CA ALA A 60 3.56 7.70 -2.47
C ALA A 60 4.58 6.85 -1.71
N GLU A 61 4.63 7.10 -0.41
CA GLU A 61 5.21 6.22 0.58
C GLU A 61 4.10 5.88 1.59
N PHE A 62 3.96 4.61 1.93
CA PHE A 62 3.04 4.10 2.94
C PHE A 62 3.82 3.58 4.14
N GLU A 63 3.12 3.27 5.23
CA GLU A 63 3.70 2.60 6.38
C GLU A 63 3.03 1.26 6.70
N GLY A 64 3.76 0.40 7.41
CA GLY A 64 3.21 -0.82 7.96
C GLY A 64 1.96 -0.54 8.79
N TRP A 65 1.04 -1.51 8.79
CA TRP A 65 -0.26 -1.49 9.47
C TRP A 65 -1.33 -0.58 8.85
N GLU A 66 -1.03 0.10 7.73
CA GLU A 66 -2.07 0.73 6.92
C GLU A 66 -2.85 -0.31 6.10
N TYR A 67 -4.06 0.04 5.67
CA TYR A 67 -4.90 -0.82 4.84
C TYR A 67 -5.20 -0.14 3.50
N ILE A 68 -4.92 -0.84 2.40
CA ILE A 68 -5.24 -0.40 1.04
C ILE A 68 -6.61 -0.93 0.65
N LEU A 69 -7.51 -0.08 0.16
CA LEU A 69 -8.76 -0.51 -0.48
C LEU A 69 -8.53 -0.70 -1.99
N ASN A 70 -9.23 -1.67 -2.58
CA ASN A 70 -9.31 -1.80 -4.03
C ASN A 70 -10.01 -0.56 -4.65
N PRO A 71 -9.82 -0.30 -5.96
CA PRO A 71 -10.36 0.89 -6.60
C PRO A 71 -11.88 1.02 -6.56
N LEU A 72 -12.60 -0.12 -6.62
CA LEU A 72 -14.05 -0.12 -6.65
C LEU A 72 -14.64 0.23 -5.27
N ALA A 73 -14.13 -0.39 -4.20
CA ALA A 73 -14.46 -0.04 -2.82
C ALA A 73 -14.14 1.44 -2.54
N THR A 74 -12.95 1.88 -2.96
CA THR A 74 -12.51 3.28 -2.87
C THR A 74 -13.51 4.24 -3.49
N THR A 75 -13.98 3.93 -4.70
CA THR A 75 -14.91 4.80 -5.44
C THR A 75 -16.31 4.78 -4.85
N LYS A 76 -16.82 3.60 -4.46
CA LYS A 76 -18.19 3.43 -3.98
C LYS A 76 -18.41 3.92 -2.55
N GLU A 77 -17.37 3.88 -1.72
CA GLU A 77 -17.48 4.12 -0.27
C GLU A 77 -16.65 5.33 0.18
N LYS A 78 -16.22 6.20 -0.75
CA LYS A 78 -15.27 7.28 -0.49
C LYS A 78 -15.63 8.15 0.73
N GLU A 79 -16.89 8.56 0.85
CA GLU A 79 -17.35 9.40 1.98
C GLU A 79 -17.24 8.64 3.31
N TYR A 80 -17.63 7.37 3.31
CA TYR A 80 -17.55 6.50 4.47
C TYR A 80 -16.10 6.27 4.90
N LEU A 81 -15.23 5.92 3.94
CA LEU A 81 -13.80 5.72 4.18
C LEU A 81 -13.13 6.99 4.71
N THR A 82 -13.50 8.15 4.16
CA THR A 82 -12.98 9.45 4.64
C THR A 82 -13.38 9.70 6.08
N LYS A 83 -14.66 9.49 6.42
CA LYS A 83 -15.16 9.63 7.80
C LYS A 83 -14.40 8.71 8.75
N LEU A 84 -14.31 7.42 8.44
CA LEU A 84 -13.62 6.41 9.24
C LEU A 84 -12.15 6.80 9.46
N ASN A 85 -11.44 7.13 8.37
CA ASN A 85 -10.02 7.48 8.42
C ASN A 85 -9.76 8.76 9.24
N SER A 86 -10.69 9.72 9.20
CA SER A 86 -10.55 10.99 9.92
C SER A 86 -10.70 10.89 11.43
N GLU A 87 -11.34 9.83 11.95
CA GLU A 87 -11.52 9.63 13.39
C GLU A 87 -10.18 9.58 14.15
N TYR A 88 -9.14 9.08 13.47
CA TYR A 88 -7.78 8.97 14.01
C TYR A 88 -6.75 9.78 13.23
N ALA A 89 -7.15 10.90 12.60
CA ALA A 89 -6.21 11.76 11.87
C ALA A 89 -5.12 12.37 12.77
N LYS A 90 -5.36 12.49 14.07
CA LYS A 90 -4.41 12.96 15.09
C LYS A 90 -4.51 12.06 16.33
N PRO A 91 -3.95 10.86 16.27
CA PRO A 91 -4.03 9.92 17.37
C PRO A 91 -3.28 10.47 18.58
N SER A 92 -3.88 10.40 19.77
CA SER A 92 -3.25 10.80 21.03
C SER A 92 -2.33 9.71 21.60
N GLU A 93 -2.47 8.48 21.14
CA GLU A 93 -1.76 7.30 21.63
C GLU A 93 -0.75 6.80 20.62
N LEU A 94 0.37 6.25 21.11
CA LEU A 94 1.34 5.56 20.27
C LEU A 94 0.72 4.31 19.66
N PHE A 95 1.05 4.05 18.40
CA PHE A 95 0.61 2.83 17.73
C PHE A 95 1.26 1.61 18.36
N THR A 96 0.47 0.57 18.58
CA THR A 96 0.94 -0.74 19.03
C THR A 96 0.44 -1.80 18.06
N GLU A 97 1.33 -2.72 17.70
CA GLU A 97 1.00 -3.89 16.88
C GLU A 97 -0.12 -4.71 17.54
N PHE A 98 -0.85 -5.46 16.73
CA PHE A 98 -2.01 -6.21 17.19
C PHE A 98 -2.12 -7.54 16.45
N GLU A 99 -2.81 -8.49 17.06
CA GLU A 99 -3.07 -9.78 16.43
C GLU A 99 -4.01 -9.61 15.24
N ILE A 100 -3.55 -10.06 14.07
CA ILE A 100 -4.31 -9.99 12.84
C ILE A 100 -5.37 -11.10 12.84
N PRO A 101 -6.66 -10.78 12.70
CA PRO A 101 -7.71 -11.78 12.58
C PRO A 101 -7.47 -12.73 11.39
N ASN A 102 -7.94 -13.97 11.51
CA ASN A 102 -7.82 -14.94 10.42
C ASN A 102 -8.56 -14.48 9.15
N GLY A 103 -7.94 -14.74 8.00
CA GLY A 103 -8.55 -14.52 6.70
C GLY A 103 -8.44 -13.09 6.16
N ILE A 104 -7.76 -12.18 6.85
CA ILE A 104 -7.43 -10.84 6.33
C ILE A 104 -6.45 -10.98 5.16
N GLU A 105 -6.67 -10.22 4.07
CA GLU A 105 -5.72 -10.15 2.96
C GLU A 105 -4.47 -9.38 3.36
N ILE A 106 -3.27 -9.94 3.12
CA ILE A 106 -2.00 -9.38 3.57
C ILE A 106 -1.11 -9.01 2.39
N ILE A 107 -0.62 -7.77 2.41
CA ILE A 107 0.41 -7.27 1.52
C ILE A 107 1.72 -7.25 2.32
N ASP A 108 2.48 -8.34 2.26
CA ASP A 108 3.73 -8.51 3.01
C ASP A 108 4.93 -7.92 2.28
N THR A 109 5.28 -6.69 2.67
CA THR A 109 6.36 -5.90 2.09
C THR A 109 7.66 -5.99 2.86
N ARG A 110 7.71 -6.79 3.94
CA ARG A 110 8.94 -7.00 4.70
C ARG A 110 10.06 -7.56 3.79
N PRO A 111 11.33 -7.22 4.06
CA PRO A 111 12.44 -7.74 3.28
C PRO A 111 12.51 -9.26 3.36
N ILE A 112 12.91 -9.89 2.26
CA ILE A 112 13.10 -11.35 2.18
C ILE A 112 14.25 -11.80 3.09
N PHE A 113 15.26 -10.95 3.24
CA PHE A 113 16.43 -11.20 4.07
C PHE A 113 16.37 -10.32 5.32
N GLU A 114 16.23 -10.95 6.50
CA GLU A 114 16.10 -10.25 7.78
C GLU A 114 17.30 -9.34 8.11
N ASN A 115 18.47 -9.62 7.52
CA ASN A 115 19.69 -8.83 7.70
C ASN A 115 19.78 -7.62 6.75
N ILE A 116 18.86 -7.47 5.79
CA ILE A 116 18.76 -6.32 4.90
C ILE A 116 17.49 -5.55 5.27
N LYS A 117 17.50 -4.95 6.47
CA LYS A 117 16.36 -4.19 7.03
C LYS A 117 16.01 -2.93 6.23
N GLU A 118 16.89 -2.51 5.33
CA GLU A 118 16.84 -1.20 4.68
C GLU A 118 15.93 -1.14 3.44
N THR A 119 15.33 -2.25 3.01
CA THR A 119 14.51 -2.25 1.79
C THR A 119 13.23 -3.07 1.95
N ASN A 120 12.12 -2.40 2.25
CA ASN A 120 10.80 -3.00 1.99
C ASN A 120 10.67 -3.30 0.50
N LYS A 121 9.89 -4.34 0.17
CA LYS A 121 9.39 -4.55 -1.18
C LYS A 121 8.55 -3.35 -1.60
N LEU A 122 8.54 -3.04 -2.89
CA LEU A 122 7.65 -2.05 -3.48
C LEU A 122 6.22 -2.58 -3.51
N ILE A 123 5.22 -1.70 -3.38
CA ILE A 123 3.82 -2.04 -3.66
C ILE A 123 3.46 -1.53 -5.04
N LEU A 124 2.95 -2.40 -5.90
CA LEU A 124 2.29 -2.01 -7.15
C LEU A 124 0.81 -1.71 -6.89
N LEU A 125 0.38 -0.49 -7.16
CA LEU A 125 -1.04 -0.11 -7.16
C LEU A 125 -1.64 -0.09 -8.56
N SER A 126 -2.97 -0.16 -8.58
CA SER A 126 -3.79 0.00 -9.77
C SER A 126 -3.58 1.37 -10.42
N GLU A 127 -3.81 1.45 -11.72
CA GLU A 127 -3.90 2.73 -12.43
C GLU A 127 -5.03 3.62 -11.87
N TRP A 128 -6.06 3.00 -11.28
CA TRP A 128 -7.21 3.65 -10.65
C TRP A 128 -6.90 4.05 -9.20
N SER A 129 -7.60 5.08 -8.71
CA SER A 129 -7.42 5.57 -7.34
C SER A 129 -7.76 4.51 -6.29
N GLN A 130 -6.85 4.32 -5.34
CA GLN A 130 -7.03 3.46 -4.16
C GLN A 130 -6.94 4.29 -2.88
N PHE A 131 -7.84 4.05 -1.93
CA PHE A 131 -7.88 4.74 -0.64
C PHE A 131 -7.01 3.99 0.36
N ILE A 132 -6.28 4.75 1.18
CA ILE A 132 -5.43 4.22 2.24
C ILE A 132 -6.01 4.61 3.59
N ILE A 133 -6.17 3.61 4.46
CA ILE A 133 -6.60 3.80 5.84
C ILE A 133 -5.37 3.80 6.74
N ASN A 134 -5.23 4.85 7.54
CA ASN A 134 -4.13 5.01 8.47
C ASN A 134 -4.14 3.89 9.51
N LYS A 135 -2.95 3.54 10.01
CA LYS A 135 -2.75 2.41 10.93
C LYS A 135 -3.66 2.41 12.17
N HIS A 136 -3.98 3.57 12.74
CA HIS A 136 -4.84 3.65 13.93
C HIS A 136 -6.29 3.31 13.60
N SER A 137 -6.78 3.83 12.47
CA SER A 137 -8.10 3.50 11.93
C SER A 137 -8.17 2.03 11.51
N THR A 138 -7.12 1.52 10.86
CA THR A 138 -7.00 0.12 10.50
C THR A 138 -7.09 -0.79 11.72
N LYS A 139 -6.34 -0.50 12.79
CA LYS A 139 -6.39 -1.28 14.03
C LYS A 139 -7.80 -1.43 14.60
N LYS A 140 -8.62 -0.38 14.53
CA LYS A 140 -10.00 -0.42 15.02
C LYS A 140 -10.96 -1.15 14.08
N TYR A 141 -10.78 -0.96 12.77
CA TYR A 141 -11.78 -1.33 11.77
C TYR A 141 -11.33 -2.45 10.82
N LEU A 142 -10.22 -3.14 11.08
CA LEU A 142 -9.58 -4.07 10.13
C LEU A 142 -10.55 -5.07 9.49
N THR A 143 -11.30 -5.82 10.30
CA THR A 143 -12.26 -6.82 9.81
C THR A 143 -13.36 -6.18 8.96
N GLU A 144 -13.80 -4.97 9.32
CA GLU A 144 -14.81 -4.26 8.57
C GLU A 144 -14.29 -3.77 7.22
N LEU A 145 -13.09 -3.19 7.22
CA LEU A 145 -12.40 -2.73 6.01
C LEU A 145 -12.13 -3.88 5.04
N ASP A 146 -11.69 -5.03 5.55
CA ASP A 146 -11.40 -6.21 4.74
C ASP A 146 -12.69 -6.83 4.15
N ASN A 147 -13.76 -6.91 4.93
CA ASN A 147 -15.08 -7.33 4.42
C ASN A 147 -15.61 -6.36 3.35
N LEU A 148 -15.46 -5.05 3.58
CA LEU A 148 -15.84 -4.02 2.63
C LEU A 148 -15.03 -4.14 1.34
N ASN A 149 -13.72 -4.35 1.45
CA ASN A 149 -12.82 -4.54 0.31
C ASN A 149 -13.27 -5.75 -0.52
N LYS A 150 -13.43 -6.92 0.12
CA LYS A 150 -13.83 -8.18 -0.53
C LYS A 150 -15.20 -8.12 -1.20
N LYS A 151 -16.15 -7.35 -0.66
CA LYS A 151 -17.45 -7.10 -1.28
C LYS A 151 -17.32 -6.55 -2.72
N TYR A 152 -16.24 -5.82 -3.00
CA TYR A 152 -15.98 -5.16 -4.29
C TYR A 152 -14.82 -5.81 -5.08
N SER A 153 -14.22 -6.90 -4.62
CA SER A 153 -13.11 -7.61 -5.30
C SER A 153 -13.60 -8.66 -6.33
N LYS A 154 -14.70 -8.41 -7.03
CA LYS A 154 -15.28 -9.36 -8.01
C LYS A 154 -14.74 -9.19 -9.42
#